data_AF-A0A9W8BJR4-F1
#
_entry.id   AF-A0A9W8BJR4-F1
#
_cell.length_a   1.000
_cell.length_b   1.000
_cell.length_c   1.000
_cell.angle_alpha   90.00
_cell.angle_beta   90.00
_cell.angle_gamma   90.00
#
_symmetry.space_group_name_H-M   'P 1'
#
loop_
_entity.id
_entity.type
_entity.pdbx_description
1 polymer ?
#
loop_
_entity_poly.entity_id
_entity_poly.type
_entity_poly.pdbx_seq_one_letter_code
_entity_poly.pdbx_strand_id
1 'polypeptide(L)'
;MERQSSIRWDAERSSVTRATSLLALPQELTEGIDDPMRVRLILLASDIESRQTLDALDARFPLATTLGIVGSQTPFLNGREHTLYAGSRIYDSGMVGLAFVSTEELPLTPGADLAAGPQVSHGGLEAVSEVLRIERCKGNVVLQVENGDAAHSLISSARRPRMDATEASSDDSRLYARISLSREAAELPLLAPGSESVVFQVTGGDPRKGGLAIDTLRDIPQGSYIQFLLPTPRQPKGGSATEPSRGADSSDVTVKFGLSEYQNDCNSSNDCSQLPYTNLSALAAFGATSEGGFVYRRPCQPSSSADGTPASNTVFSGSTECAVPGSVVTLKLRQPAII
;
A
#
# COMPACT_ATOMS: atom_id res chain seq x y z
N MET A 1 -39.62 -17.93 40.68
CA MET A 1 -38.62 -16.97 41.20
C MET A 1 -37.37 -17.14 40.35
N GLU A 2 -37.26 -16.28 39.34
CA GLU A 2 -36.20 -16.28 38.33
C GLU A 2 -34.87 -15.78 38.90
N ARG A 3 -33.77 -16.39 38.49
CA ARG A 3 -32.44 -15.76 38.36
C ARG A 3 -31.71 -16.35 37.14
N GLN A 4 -32.03 -15.82 35.96
CA GLN A 4 -31.06 -15.56 34.90
C GLN A 4 -30.27 -14.30 35.35
N SER A 5 -29.01 -14.02 35.04
CA SER A 5 -28.03 -14.53 34.09
C SER A 5 -26.67 -13.97 34.54
N SER A 6 -25.64 -14.79 34.66
CA SER A 6 -24.25 -14.32 34.65
C SER A 6 -23.53 -15.01 33.50
N ILE A 7 -23.78 -14.52 32.29
CA ILE A 7 -23.00 -14.94 31.13
C ILE A 7 -21.63 -14.27 31.26
N ARG A 8 -20.65 -15.12 31.58
CA ARG A 8 -19.21 -14.91 31.48
C ARG A 8 -18.87 -14.21 30.16
N TRP A 9 -18.21 -13.06 30.25
CA TRP A 9 -17.68 -12.27 29.14
C TRP A 9 -16.23 -12.61 28.81
N ASP A 10 -15.80 -13.86 28.98
CA ASP A 10 -14.42 -14.26 28.77
C ASP A 10 -14.32 -15.55 27.96
N ALA A 11 -13.39 -15.50 27.00
CA ALA A 11 -13.02 -16.48 25.96
C ALA A 11 -13.73 -16.30 24.60
N GLU A 12 -12.91 -16.19 23.56
CA GLU A 12 -13.24 -16.14 22.12
C GLU A 12 -13.57 -14.76 21.51
N ARG A 13 -12.66 -13.79 21.66
CA ARG A 13 -12.57 -12.64 20.74
C ARG A 13 -11.69 -13.01 19.53
N SER A 14 -12.21 -13.86 18.65
CA SER A 14 -11.68 -13.93 17.28
C SER A 14 -12.18 -12.71 16.50
N SER A 15 -11.27 -12.08 15.75
CA SER A 15 -11.58 -10.97 14.85
C SER A 15 -12.70 -11.40 13.88
N VAL A 16 -13.76 -10.58 13.76
CA VAL A 16 -14.92 -10.84 12.88
C VAL A 16 -14.50 -10.82 11.40
N THR A 17 -13.26 -10.42 11.09
CA THR A 17 -12.72 -10.23 9.75
C THR A 17 -12.03 -11.49 9.17
N ARG A 18 -12.08 -12.65 9.82
CA ARG A 18 -11.52 -13.89 9.28
C ARG A 18 -12.46 -14.54 8.26
N ALA A 19 -12.67 -13.89 7.12
CA ALA A 19 -13.12 -14.61 5.93
C ALA A 19 -11.96 -15.54 5.51
N THR A 20 -12.11 -16.85 5.70
CA THR A 20 -11.18 -17.84 5.15
C THR A 20 -11.36 -17.87 3.64
N SER A 21 -10.64 -17.00 2.95
CA SER A 21 -10.61 -16.89 1.50
C SER A 21 -9.88 -18.10 0.91
N LEU A 22 -10.63 -19.16 0.59
CA LEU A 22 -10.14 -20.31 -0.20
C LEU A 22 -10.41 -20.07 -1.69
N LEU A 23 -9.87 -18.97 -2.23
CA LEU A 23 -9.90 -18.76 -3.67
C LEU A 23 -8.94 -19.75 -4.34
N ALA A 24 -9.44 -20.51 -5.32
CA ALA A 24 -8.58 -21.37 -6.14
C ALA A 24 -7.76 -20.50 -7.10
N LEU A 25 -6.43 -20.63 -7.05
CA LEU A 25 -5.55 -19.97 -8.02
C LEU A 25 -5.67 -20.63 -9.41
N PRO A 26 -5.41 -19.90 -10.50
CA PRO A 26 -5.39 -20.44 -11.86
C PRO A 26 -4.50 -21.68 -12.00
N GLN A 27 -4.85 -22.55 -12.97
CA GLN A 27 -4.13 -23.81 -13.21
C GLN A 27 -2.64 -23.57 -13.50
N GLU A 28 -2.32 -22.48 -14.19
CA GLU A 28 -0.96 -22.08 -14.55
C GLU A 28 -0.09 -21.80 -13.32
N LEU A 29 -0.67 -21.32 -12.22
CA LEU A 29 0.06 -21.04 -10.97
C LEU A 29 0.04 -22.22 -9.99
N THR A 30 -0.94 -23.11 -10.11
CA THR A 30 -1.09 -24.28 -9.23
C THR A 30 -0.33 -25.49 -9.75
N GLU A 31 -0.46 -25.79 -11.04
CA GLU A 31 0.16 -26.95 -11.70
C GLU A 31 1.41 -26.57 -12.49
N GLY A 32 1.51 -25.33 -12.98
CA GLY A 32 2.67 -24.87 -13.77
C GLY A 32 3.91 -24.54 -12.94
N ILE A 33 3.80 -24.52 -11.60
CA ILE A 33 4.89 -24.18 -10.68
C ILE A 33 5.01 -25.27 -9.62
N ASP A 34 6.01 -26.16 -9.79
CA ASP A 34 6.25 -27.29 -8.91
C ASP A 34 6.63 -26.87 -7.48
N ASP A 35 7.54 -25.90 -7.37
CA ASP A 35 8.00 -25.36 -6.08
C ASP A 35 7.65 -23.87 -5.96
N PRO A 36 6.64 -23.52 -5.14
CA PRO A 36 6.24 -22.14 -4.89
C PRO A 36 7.33 -21.27 -4.27
N MET A 37 8.32 -21.87 -3.60
CA MET A 37 9.43 -21.13 -2.99
C MET A 37 10.39 -20.56 -4.04
N ARG A 38 10.31 -21.04 -5.28
CA ARG A 38 11.14 -20.56 -6.40
C ARG A 38 10.58 -19.29 -7.05
N VAL A 39 9.34 -18.90 -6.76
CA VAL A 39 8.76 -17.67 -7.32
C VAL A 39 9.35 -16.47 -6.60
N ARG A 40 10.01 -15.58 -7.36
CA ARG A 40 10.75 -14.43 -6.82
C ARG A 40 10.00 -13.12 -6.97
N LEU A 41 9.37 -12.92 -8.10
CA LEU A 41 8.63 -11.71 -8.44
C LEU A 41 7.32 -12.07 -9.13
N ILE A 42 6.25 -11.39 -8.74
CA ILE A 42 4.96 -11.42 -9.43
C ILE A 42 4.67 -9.99 -9.87
N LEU A 43 4.55 -9.79 -11.18
CA LEU A 43 4.08 -8.54 -11.78
C LEU A 43 2.64 -8.72 -12.20
N LEU A 44 1.73 -7.86 -11.76
CA LEU A 44 0.30 -8.02 -12.04
C LEU A 44 -0.41 -6.70 -12.40
N ALA A 45 -1.52 -6.85 -13.11
CA ALA A 45 -2.55 -5.83 -13.28
C ALA A 45 -3.89 -6.45 -12.86
N SER A 46 -4.63 -5.75 -12.00
CA SER A 46 -5.92 -6.22 -11.48
C SER A 46 -7.03 -5.21 -11.75
N ASP A 47 -8.27 -5.67 -11.68
CA ASP A 47 -9.42 -4.82 -11.37
C ASP A 47 -9.41 -4.32 -9.91
N ILE A 48 -10.49 -3.66 -9.49
CA ILE A 48 -10.66 -3.13 -8.13
C ILE A 48 -10.81 -4.22 -7.05
N GLU A 49 -11.24 -5.44 -7.41
CA GLU A 49 -11.49 -6.54 -6.46
C GLU A 49 -10.33 -7.52 -6.39
N SER A 50 -9.11 -7.01 -6.18
CA SER A 50 -7.89 -7.82 -6.25
C SER A 50 -7.64 -8.70 -5.01
N ARG A 51 -8.34 -8.42 -3.92
CA ARG A 51 -7.93 -8.81 -2.57
C ARG A 51 -7.85 -10.32 -2.31
N GLN A 52 -8.90 -11.05 -2.67
CA GLN A 52 -8.94 -12.50 -2.41
C GLN A 52 -7.85 -13.22 -3.20
N THR A 53 -7.59 -12.77 -4.43
CA THR A 53 -6.52 -13.26 -5.28
C THR A 53 -5.16 -12.96 -4.68
N LEU A 54 -4.95 -11.74 -4.16
CA LEU A 54 -3.72 -11.37 -3.46
C LEU A 54 -3.49 -12.22 -2.21
N ASP A 55 -4.51 -12.46 -1.39
CA ASP A 55 -4.38 -13.30 -0.19
C ASP A 55 -4.06 -14.78 -0.57
N ALA A 56 -4.64 -15.29 -1.67
CA ALA A 56 -4.32 -16.62 -2.19
C ALA A 56 -2.90 -16.72 -2.77
N LEU A 57 -2.46 -15.71 -3.53
CA LEU A 57 -1.08 -15.57 -3.99
C LEU A 57 -0.13 -15.48 -2.81
N ASP A 58 -0.54 -14.79 -1.74
CA ASP A 58 0.30 -14.59 -0.57
C ASP A 58 0.56 -15.86 0.21
N ALA A 59 -0.48 -16.69 0.32
CA ALA A 59 -0.43 -17.99 0.95
C ALA A 59 0.39 -19.00 0.11
N ARG A 60 0.25 -18.98 -1.22
CA ARG A 60 0.96 -19.91 -2.11
C ARG A 60 2.43 -19.55 -2.30
N PHE A 61 2.73 -18.27 -2.48
CA PHE A 61 4.08 -17.77 -2.80
C PHE A 61 4.60 -16.85 -1.68
N PRO A 62 5.03 -17.41 -0.54
CA PRO A 62 5.38 -16.62 0.65
C PRO A 62 6.66 -15.79 0.49
N LEU A 63 7.57 -16.20 -0.40
CA LEU A 63 8.84 -15.51 -0.66
C LEU A 63 8.80 -14.53 -1.83
N ALA A 64 7.72 -14.56 -2.62
CA ALA A 64 7.62 -13.73 -3.81
C ALA A 64 7.37 -12.26 -3.42
N THR A 65 8.12 -11.38 -4.06
CA THR A 65 7.77 -9.96 -4.10
C THR A 65 6.64 -9.80 -5.09
N THR A 66 5.56 -9.13 -4.67
CA THR A 66 4.43 -8.84 -5.56
C THR A 66 4.40 -7.35 -5.83
N LEU A 67 4.22 -6.98 -7.08
CA LEU A 67 4.14 -5.59 -7.51
C LEU A 67 3.15 -5.50 -8.66
N GLY A 68 2.21 -4.55 -8.60
CA GLY A 68 1.21 -4.43 -9.64
C GLY A 68 0.47 -3.12 -9.66
N ILE A 69 -0.39 -2.98 -10.65
CA ILE A 69 -1.30 -1.84 -10.80
C ILE A 69 -2.75 -2.30 -10.66
N VAL A 70 -3.59 -1.44 -10.10
CA VAL A 70 -5.05 -1.60 -10.11
C VAL A 70 -5.56 -0.77 -11.27
N GLY A 71 -6.05 -1.41 -12.33
CA GLY A 71 -6.46 -0.76 -13.57
C GLY A 71 -7.64 0.18 -13.39
N SER A 72 -7.62 1.30 -14.11
CA SER A 72 -8.77 2.21 -14.20
C SER A 72 -10.00 1.52 -14.80
N GLN A 73 -11.18 2.03 -14.43
CA GLN A 73 -12.43 1.61 -15.05
C GLN A 73 -12.52 2.14 -16.49
N THR A 74 -13.02 1.32 -17.41
CA THR A 74 -13.13 1.63 -18.84
C THR A 74 -14.56 1.66 -19.43
N PRO A 75 -15.66 1.84 -18.66
CA PRO A 75 -17.01 1.61 -19.17
C PRO A 75 -17.37 2.57 -20.32
N PHE A 76 -16.85 3.79 -20.29
CA PHE A 76 -17.10 4.80 -21.32
C PHE A 76 -16.18 4.69 -22.55
N LEU A 77 -15.09 3.91 -22.47
CA LEU A 77 -14.17 3.73 -23.59
C LEU A 77 -14.59 2.56 -24.49
N ASN A 78 -15.02 1.46 -23.89
CA ASN A 78 -15.32 0.22 -24.62
C ASN A 78 -16.49 -0.58 -24.06
N GLY A 79 -17.26 -0.02 -23.12
CA GLY A 79 -18.43 -0.67 -22.52
C GLY A 79 -18.10 -1.71 -21.45
N ARG A 80 -16.83 -1.93 -21.10
CA ARG A 80 -16.39 -2.88 -20.07
C ARG A 80 -15.99 -2.16 -18.80
N GLU A 81 -16.33 -2.74 -17.65
CA GLU A 81 -16.00 -2.16 -16.34
C GLU A 81 -14.49 -1.97 -16.19
N HIS A 82 -13.71 -3.02 -16.44
CA HIS A 82 -12.25 -2.94 -16.61
C HIS A 82 -11.83 -3.59 -17.92
N THR A 83 -10.58 -3.36 -18.34
CA THR A 83 -10.00 -4.00 -19.54
C THR A 83 -8.60 -4.48 -19.25
N LEU A 84 -8.44 -5.80 -19.13
CA LEU A 84 -7.16 -6.46 -18.89
C LEU A 84 -6.76 -7.28 -20.10
N TYR A 85 -5.49 -7.23 -20.47
CA TYR A 85 -4.95 -7.96 -21.62
C TYR A 85 -4.00 -9.07 -21.15
N ALA A 86 -4.24 -10.30 -21.62
CA ALA A 86 -3.26 -11.39 -21.50
C ALA A 86 -3.05 -12.03 -22.88
N GLY A 87 -1.92 -11.71 -23.52
CA GLY A 87 -1.66 -12.10 -24.90
C GLY A 87 -2.72 -11.53 -25.85
N SER A 88 -3.47 -12.40 -26.52
CA SER A 88 -4.55 -12.03 -27.43
C SER A 88 -5.95 -12.00 -26.77
N ARG A 89 -6.04 -12.31 -25.47
CA ARG A 89 -7.32 -12.36 -24.74
C ARG A 89 -7.56 -11.08 -23.96
N ILE A 90 -8.83 -10.68 -23.91
CA ILE A 90 -9.32 -9.50 -23.19
C ILE A 90 -10.25 -9.95 -22.08
N TYR A 91 -9.96 -9.58 -20.85
CA TYR A 91 -10.77 -9.83 -19.66
C TYR A 91 -11.41 -8.51 -19.19
N ASP A 92 -12.61 -8.60 -18.66
CA ASP A 92 -13.39 -7.47 -18.13
C ASP A 92 -13.32 -7.35 -16.59
N SER A 93 -12.79 -8.39 -15.93
CA SER A 93 -12.64 -8.52 -14.47
C SER A 93 -11.49 -9.48 -14.13
N GLY A 94 -11.05 -9.47 -12.87
CA GLY A 94 -10.01 -10.32 -12.32
C GLY A 94 -8.60 -9.72 -12.40
N MET A 95 -7.61 -10.59 -12.62
CA MET A 95 -6.20 -10.22 -12.57
C MET A 95 -5.42 -10.95 -13.65
N VAL A 96 -4.45 -10.25 -14.26
CA VAL A 96 -3.49 -10.80 -15.21
C VAL A 96 -2.08 -10.48 -14.73
N GLY A 97 -1.12 -11.35 -15.00
CA GLY A 97 0.23 -11.12 -14.53
C GLY A 97 1.26 -12.11 -15.05
N LEU A 98 2.49 -11.88 -14.63
CA LEU A 98 3.67 -12.67 -14.93
C LEU A 98 4.33 -13.07 -13.61
N ALA A 99 4.62 -14.35 -13.46
CA ALA A 99 5.42 -14.88 -12.36
C ALA A 99 6.83 -15.19 -12.86
N PHE A 100 7.83 -14.67 -12.14
CA PHE A 100 9.24 -14.93 -12.41
C PHE A 100 9.74 -16.00 -11.45
N VAL A 101 10.11 -17.14 -12.01
CA VAL A 101 10.53 -18.33 -11.27
C VAL A 101 12.05 -18.49 -11.41
N SER A 102 12.75 -18.64 -10.29
CA SER A 102 14.19 -18.90 -10.29
C SER A 102 14.50 -20.27 -10.88
N THR A 103 15.51 -20.34 -11.74
CA THR A 103 16.03 -21.60 -12.30
C THR A 103 17.03 -22.30 -11.37
N GLU A 104 17.53 -21.63 -10.33
CA GLU A 104 18.54 -22.18 -9.42
C GLU A 104 17.95 -23.19 -8.41
N GLU A 105 18.72 -24.24 -8.09
CA GLU A 105 18.32 -25.35 -7.20
C GLU A 105 18.73 -25.14 -5.72
N LEU A 106 19.50 -24.11 -5.41
CA LEU A 106 20.04 -23.84 -4.06
C LEU A 106 19.00 -23.14 -3.17
N PRO A 107 19.11 -23.23 -1.82
CA PRO A 107 18.17 -22.57 -0.92
C PRO A 107 18.24 -21.05 -1.13
N LEU A 108 17.21 -20.53 -1.80
CA LEU A 108 17.12 -19.13 -2.18
C LEU A 108 16.82 -18.29 -0.93
N THR A 109 17.74 -17.38 -0.60
CA THR A 109 17.48 -16.37 0.42
C THR A 109 16.41 -15.38 -0.10
N PRO A 110 15.40 -15.03 0.71
CA PRO A 110 14.40 -14.03 0.33
C PRO A 110 15.09 -12.73 -0.10
N GLY A 111 14.76 -12.23 -1.30
CA GLY A 111 15.34 -10.99 -1.82
C GLY A 111 16.78 -11.05 -2.35
N ALA A 112 17.42 -12.21 -2.51
CA ALA A 112 18.78 -12.30 -3.09
C ALA A 112 18.91 -11.59 -4.46
N ASP A 113 17.86 -11.67 -5.29
CA ASP A 113 17.83 -11.11 -6.66
C ASP A 113 17.39 -9.63 -6.66
N LEU A 114 16.98 -9.11 -5.51
CA LEU A 114 16.45 -7.77 -5.33
C LEU A 114 17.49 -6.93 -4.59
N ALA A 115 17.76 -5.71 -5.08
CA ALA A 115 18.69 -4.82 -4.39
C ALA A 115 18.13 -4.38 -3.02
N ALA A 116 16.80 -4.23 -2.97
CA ALA A 116 15.99 -4.02 -1.79
C ALA A 116 14.54 -4.42 -2.11
N GLY A 117 13.73 -4.72 -1.07
CA GLY A 117 12.29 -4.89 -1.24
C GLY A 117 11.60 -3.61 -1.76
N PRO A 118 10.31 -3.67 -2.16
CA PRO A 118 9.61 -2.53 -2.73
C PRO A 118 9.55 -1.35 -1.73
N GLN A 119 9.93 -0.19 -2.23
CA GLN A 119 10.00 1.07 -1.49
C GLN A 119 8.81 1.94 -1.89
N VAL A 120 7.99 2.35 -0.92
CA VAL A 120 6.83 3.21 -1.16
C VAL A 120 7.13 4.59 -0.63
N SER A 121 6.91 5.61 -1.45
CA SER A 121 6.99 7.01 -1.07
C SER A 121 5.63 7.69 -1.23
N HIS A 122 5.33 8.63 -0.34
CA HIS A 122 4.08 9.39 -0.32
C HIS A 122 4.37 10.88 -0.50
N GLY A 123 4.80 11.27 -1.72
CA GLY A 123 5.34 12.60 -1.99
C GLY A 123 4.33 13.76 -1.97
N GLY A 124 3.03 13.45 -1.97
CA GLY A 124 1.95 14.44 -1.94
C GLY A 124 1.31 14.66 -0.56
N LEU A 125 1.87 14.08 0.50
CA LEU A 125 1.32 14.16 1.85
C LEU A 125 2.27 14.86 2.83
N GLU A 126 1.70 15.61 3.76
CA GLU A 126 2.39 16.28 4.84
C GLU A 126 1.82 15.85 6.19
N ALA A 127 2.70 15.65 7.17
CA ALA A 127 2.30 15.32 8.53
C ALA A 127 1.72 16.53 9.26
N VAL A 128 0.52 16.37 9.82
CA VAL A 128 -0.19 17.41 10.57
C VAL A 128 -0.27 17.13 12.07
N SER A 129 0.10 15.91 12.47
CA SER A 129 0.19 15.51 13.86
C SER A 129 1.58 15.01 14.21
N GLU A 130 1.84 15.02 15.51
CA GLU A 130 2.90 14.22 16.10
C GLU A 130 2.59 12.73 15.95
N VAL A 131 3.62 11.90 16.11
CA VAL A 131 3.49 10.44 16.17
C VAL A 131 2.87 10.07 17.51
N LEU A 132 1.74 9.35 17.48
CA LEU A 132 1.01 8.92 18.68
C LEU A 132 0.95 7.40 18.75
N ARG A 133 1.10 6.83 19.94
CA ARG A 133 0.92 5.38 20.12
C ARG A 133 -0.57 5.01 20.11
N ILE A 134 -0.93 3.92 19.44
CA ILE A 134 -2.27 3.34 19.49
C ILE A 134 -2.41 2.50 20.76
N GLU A 135 -3.18 3.00 21.72
CA GLU A 135 -3.44 2.31 22.98
C GLU A 135 -4.56 1.29 22.84
N ARG A 136 -5.60 1.59 22.04
CA ARG A 136 -6.75 0.70 21.87
C ARG A 136 -7.31 0.80 20.45
N CYS A 137 -7.51 -0.35 19.83
CA CYS A 137 -8.13 -0.50 18.51
C CYS A 137 -9.07 -1.71 18.51
N LYS A 138 -9.94 -1.79 17.49
CA LYS A 138 -10.75 -2.96 17.18
C LYS A 138 -10.91 -3.06 15.66
N GLY A 139 -10.30 -4.07 15.06
CA GLY A 139 -10.26 -4.22 13.61
C GLY A 139 -9.53 -3.04 12.95
N ASN A 140 -10.21 -2.38 12.02
CA ASN A 140 -9.75 -1.17 11.34
C ASN A 140 -10.14 0.15 12.06
N VAL A 141 -10.72 0.06 13.26
CA VAL A 141 -11.13 1.23 14.05
C VAL A 141 -10.16 1.50 15.19
N VAL A 142 -9.51 2.66 15.18
CA VAL A 142 -8.68 3.17 16.27
C VAL A 142 -9.59 3.88 17.26
N LEU A 143 -9.54 3.48 18.54
CA LEU A 143 -10.44 3.98 19.56
C LEU A 143 -9.74 4.96 20.51
N GLN A 144 -8.47 4.68 20.84
CA GLN A 144 -7.69 5.49 21.76
C GLN A 144 -6.25 5.54 21.30
N VAL A 145 -5.69 6.75 21.36
CA VAL A 145 -4.28 7.03 21.07
C VAL A 145 -3.64 7.63 22.32
N GLU A 146 -2.32 7.71 22.31
CA GLU A 146 -1.57 8.42 23.34
C GLU A 146 -2.14 9.84 23.49
N ASN A 147 -2.42 10.23 24.73
CA ASN A 147 -3.03 11.51 25.08
C ASN A 147 -4.54 11.68 24.78
N GLY A 148 -5.28 10.59 24.52
CA GLY A 148 -6.75 10.58 24.57
C GLY A 148 -7.44 9.91 23.38
N ASP A 149 -8.63 10.43 23.03
CA ASP A 149 -9.44 9.86 21.96
C ASP A 149 -8.86 10.16 20.56
N ALA A 150 -8.87 9.15 19.68
CA ALA A 150 -8.27 9.23 18.35
C ALA A 150 -8.92 10.34 17.49
N ALA A 151 -10.25 10.41 17.50
CA ALA A 151 -11.00 11.43 16.75
C ALA A 151 -10.70 12.85 17.25
N HIS A 152 -10.61 13.05 18.56
CA HIS A 152 -10.29 14.36 19.13
C HIS A 152 -8.86 14.80 18.80
N SER A 153 -7.91 13.88 18.87
CA SER A 153 -6.53 14.13 18.47
C SER A 153 -6.44 14.57 17.01
N LEU A 154 -7.07 13.81 16.10
CA LEU A 154 -7.15 14.16 14.67
C LEU A 154 -7.74 15.56 14.45
N ILE A 155 -8.88 15.88 15.08
CA ILE A 155 -9.54 17.18 14.94
C ILE A 155 -8.63 18.30 15.44
N SER A 156 -7.93 18.08 16.55
CA SER A 156 -7.01 19.06 17.12
C SER A 156 -5.81 19.33 16.20
N SER A 157 -5.27 18.27 15.58
CA SER A 157 -4.16 18.34 14.63
C SER A 157 -4.58 18.95 13.29
N ALA A 158 -5.73 18.58 12.75
CA ALA A 158 -6.21 19.09 11.46
C ALA A 158 -6.61 20.58 11.51
N ARG A 159 -6.96 21.11 12.69
CA ARG A 159 -7.29 22.53 12.86
C ARG A 159 -6.07 23.45 12.83
N ARG A 160 -4.88 22.99 13.27
CA ARG A 160 -3.68 23.84 13.35
C ARG A 160 -3.23 24.34 11.96
N PRO A 161 -3.03 23.47 10.94
CA PRO A 161 -2.62 23.91 9.61
C PRO A 161 -3.65 24.82 8.92
N ARG A 162 -4.95 24.60 9.19
CA ARG A 162 -6.04 25.39 8.59
C ARG A 162 -6.18 26.80 9.17
N MET A 163 -5.63 27.07 10.36
CA MET A 163 -5.61 28.43 10.94
C MET A 163 -4.44 29.27 10.41
N ASP A 164 -3.33 28.62 10.05
CA ASP A 164 -2.13 29.28 9.50
C ASP A 164 -2.23 29.54 7.99
N ALA A 165 -3.07 28.77 7.27
CA ALA A 165 -3.40 29.01 5.87
C ALA A 165 -4.63 29.92 5.75
N THR A 166 -4.41 31.22 5.55
CA THR A 166 -5.45 32.27 5.39
C THR A 166 -6.33 32.13 4.13
N GLU A 167 -6.27 31.00 3.42
CA GLU A 167 -7.11 30.76 2.25
C GLU A 167 -7.94 29.49 2.44
N ALA A 168 -9.25 29.69 2.35
CA ALA A 168 -10.26 28.65 2.37
C ALA A 168 -10.03 27.65 1.23
N SER A 169 -9.18 26.65 1.47
CA SER A 169 -9.14 25.47 0.62
C SER A 169 -10.40 24.64 0.91
N SER A 170 -11.10 24.33 -0.18
CA SER A 170 -12.37 23.63 -0.24
C SER A 170 -12.51 22.48 0.77
N ASP A 171 -13.72 22.34 1.28
CA ASP A 171 -14.22 21.43 2.34
C ASP A 171 -14.01 19.91 2.09
N ASP A 172 -13.18 19.52 1.11
CA ASP A 172 -13.00 18.14 0.63
C ASP A 172 -11.54 17.64 0.79
N SER A 173 -10.82 18.13 1.79
CA SER A 173 -9.48 17.61 2.10
C SER A 173 -9.60 16.21 2.70
N ARG A 174 -9.32 15.18 1.90
CA ARG A 174 -9.20 13.80 2.38
C ARG A 174 -8.10 13.71 3.45
N LEU A 175 -8.37 13.00 4.53
CA LEU A 175 -7.43 12.76 5.62
C LEU A 175 -6.79 11.39 5.47
N TYR A 176 -5.50 11.30 5.80
CA TYR A 176 -4.74 10.05 5.73
C TYR A 176 -4.08 9.75 7.08
N ALA A 177 -3.84 8.47 7.34
CA ALA A 177 -3.17 7.98 8.52
C ALA A 177 -2.00 7.09 8.11
N ARG A 178 -0.80 7.47 8.54
CA ARG A 178 0.39 6.62 8.51
C ARG A 178 0.40 5.75 9.75
N ILE A 179 0.56 4.44 9.57
CA ILE A 179 0.67 3.47 10.65
C ILE A 179 2.05 2.79 10.56
N SER A 180 2.76 2.72 11.69
CA SER A 180 4.11 2.15 11.79
C SER A 180 4.23 1.19 12.97
N LEU A 181 5.07 0.16 12.84
CA LEU A 181 5.32 -0.81 13.93
C LEU A 181 6.19 -0.24 15.06
N SER A 182 7.13 0.65 14.75
CA SER A 182 8.02 1.28 15.72
C SER A 182 7.95 2.80 15.66
N ARG A 183 8.30 3.45 16.78
CA ARG A 183 8.38 4.91 16.88
C ARG A 183 9.45 5.45 15.95
N GLU A 184 10.61 4.79 15.89
CA GLU A 184 11.72 5.13 15.00
C GLU A 184 11.27 5.16 13.53
N ALA A 185 10.52 4.14 13.09
CA ALA A 185 9.99 4.09 11.73
C ALA A 185 8.94 5.18 11.46
N ALA A 186 8.20 5.63 12.49
CA ALA A 186 7.23 6.70 12.38
C ALA A 186 7.88 8.10 12.31
N GLU A 187 9.04 8.28 12.95
CA GLU A 187 9.79 9.54 12.96
C GLU A 187 10.64 9.73 11.68
N LEU A 188 10.87 8.66 10.90
CA LEU A 188 11.51 8.78 9.59
C LEU A 188 10.67 9.63 8.62
N PRO A 189 11.30 10.47 7.77
CA PRO A 189 10.60 11.25 6.75
C PRO A 189 9.68 10.39 5.87
N LEU A 190 8.54 10.93 5.44
CA LEU A 190 7.59 10.25 4.52
C LEU A 190 8.23 9.82 3.19
N LEU A 191 9.30 10.51 2.80
CA LEU A 191 10.08 10.25 1.59
C LEU A 191 11.23 9.25 1.82
N ALA A 192 11.48 8.84 3.06
CA ALA A 192 12.62 7.98 3.37
C ALA A 192 12.34 6.53 2.93
N PRO A 193 13.21 5.96 2.06
CA PRO A 193 13.13 4.54 1.73
C PRO A 193 13.41 3.70 2.98
N GLY A 194 12.62 2.65 3.18
CA GLY A 194 12.80 1.67 4.24
C GLY A 194 11.89 1.86 5.45
N SER A 195 10.99 2.84 5.44
CA SER A 195 10.01 2.93 6.53
C SER A 195 9.04 1.75 6.46
N GLU A 196 8.99 0.95 7.53
CA GLU A 196 7.96 -0.09 7.74
C GLU A 196 6.61 0.53 8.09
N SER A 197 6.23 1.55 7.33
CA SER A 197 4.98 2.26 7.47
C SER A 197 4.07 1.96 6.29
N VAL A 198 2.79 2.06 6.55
CA VAL A 198 1.69 1.95 5.59
C VAL A 198 0.81 3.17 5.76
N VAL A 199 0.28 3.70 4.65
CA VAL A 199 -0.59 4.87 4.67
C VAL A 199 -1.94 4.48 4.11
N PHE A 200 -3.00 4.79 4.87
CA PHE A 200 -4.39 4.54 4.50
C PHE A 200 -5.20 5.82 4.59
N GLN A 201 -6.30 5.88 3.86
CA GLN A 201 -7.27 6.95 4.01
C GLN A 201 -8.05 6.79 5.31
N VAL A 202 -8.40 7.90 5.94
CA VAL A 202 -9.38 7.94 7.03
C VAL A 202 -10.77 8.01 6.42
N THR A 203 -11.62 7.02 6.69
CA THR A 203 -12.98 6.92 6.11
C THR A 203 -14.04 7.58 6.98
N GLY A 204 -13.78 7.73 8.27
CA GLY A 204 -14.70 8.40 9.17
C GLY A 204 -14.21 8.45 10.60
N GLY A 205 -14.91 9.22 11.43
CA GLY A 205 -14.67 9.29 12.86
C GLY A 205 -15.85 9.91 13.58
N ASP A 206 -16.11 9.47 14.80
CA ASP A 206 -17.19 10.01 15.63
C ASP A 206 -16.55 10.75 16.82
N PRO A 207 -16.58 12.10 16.84
CA PRO A 207 -16.04 12.88 17.94
C PRO A 207 -16.70 12.55 19.28
N ARG A 208 -17.97 12.12 19.30
CA ARG A 208 -18.68 11.79 20.54
C ARG A 208 -18.28 10.42 21.10
N LYS A 209 -17.90 9.49 20.22
CA LYS A 209 -17.46 8.13 20.60
C LYS A 209 -15.94 7.97 20.65
N GLY A 210 -15.21 8.98 20.18
CA GLY A 210 -13.74 9.02 20.14
C GLY A 210 -13.08 8.14 19.07
N GLY A 211 -13.86 7.31 18.37
CA GLY A 211 -13.37 6.33 17.40
C GLY A 211 -13.06 6.92 16.01
N LEU A 212 -12.05 6.35 15.36
CA LEU A 212 -11.56 6.71 14.05
C LEU A 212 -11.47 5.45 13.15
N ALA A 213 -12.14 5.47 12.01
CA ALA A 213 -12.14 4.38 11.04
C ALA A 213 -11.09 4.61 9.94
N ILE A 214 -10.30 3.58 9.66
CA ILE A 214 -9.26 3.57 8.64
C ILE A 214 -9.71 2.69 7.48
N ASP A 215 -9.40 3.10 6.25
CA ASP A 215 -9.69 2.37 5.02
C ASP A 215 -8.77 1.15 4.86
N THR A 216 -9.07 0.11 5.61
CA THR A 216 -8.37 -1.17 5.51
C THR A 216 -9.28 -2.29 5.96
N LEU A 217 -9.11 -3.46 5.33
CA LEU A 217 -9.75 -4.71 5.72
C LEU A 217 -8.88 -5.52 6.69
N ARG A 218 -7.61 -5.13 6.89
CA ARG A 218 -6.70 -5.81 7.81
C ARG A 218 -6.79 -5.16 9.20
N ASP A 219 -6.52 -5.95 10.23
CA ASP A 219 -6.56 -5.44 11.60
C ASP A 219 -5.36 -4.53 11.87
N ILE A 220 -5.59 -3.43 12.59
CA ILE A 220 -4.52 -2.55 13.04
C ILE A 220 -3.93 -3.15 14.33
N PRO A 221 -2.62 -3.46 14.39
CA PRO A 221 -2.03 -4.04 15.58
C PRO A 221 -2.00 -3.03 16.73
N GLN A 222 -2.53 -3.42 17.89
CA GLN A 222 -2.47 -2.60 19.10
C GLN A 222 -1.01 -2.36 19.52
N GLY A 223 -0.70 -1.14 19.97
CA GLY A 223 0.65 -0.74 20.33
C GLY A 223 1.50 -0.19 19.18
N SER A 224 1.00 -0.25 17.93
CA SER A 224 1.59 0.46 16.79
C SER A 224 1.45 1.97 16.94
N TYR A 225 2.07 2.73 16.03
CA TYR A 225 2.10 4.18 16.04
C TYR A 225 1.31 4.74 14.86
N ILE A 226 0.62 5.85 15.09
CA ILE A 226 -0.17 6.55 14.09
C ILE A 226 0.29 8.01 13.95
N GLN A 227 0.32 8.49 12.71
CA GLN A 227 0.55 9.90 12.39
C GLN A 227 -0.46 10.34 11.34
N PHE A 228 -1.12 11.47 11.57
CA PHE A 228 -2.12 12.02 10.66
C PHE A 228 -1.46 12.89 9.59
N LEU A 229 -1.94 12.73 8.35
CA LEU A 229 -1.40 13.39 7.18
C LEU A 229 -2.51 14.12 6.40
N LEU A 230 -2.16 15.24 5.78
CA LEU A 230 -3.00 15.97 4.81
C LEU A 230 -2.31 16.02 3.44
N PRO A 231 -3.08 16.12 2.34
CA PRO A 231 -2.53 16.50 1.05
C PRO A 231 -1.81 17.84 1.15
N THR A 232 -0.58 17.89 0.65
CA THR A 232 0.15 19.15 0.54
C THR A 232 -0.50 19.98 -0.58
N PRO A 233 -0.92 21.23 -0.34
CA PRO A 233 -1.40 22.10 -1.41
C PRO A 233 -0.30 22.27 -2.45
N ARG A 234 -0.62 21.98 -3.72
CA ARG A 234 0.35 22.08 -4.83
C ARG A 234 0.94 23.48 -4.86
N GLN A 235 2.19 23.63 -4.44
CA GLN A 235 2.94 24.84 -4.80
C GLN A 235 3.26 24.74 -6.30
N PRO A 236 2.93 25.74 -7.14
CA PRO A 236 3.44 25.83 -8.49
C PRO A 236 4.93 26.13 -8.40
N LYS A 237 5.75 25.09 -8.25
CA LYS A 237 7.20 25.21 -8.30
C LYS A 237 7.69 24.51 -9.56
N GLY A 238 7.99 25.35 -10.56
CA GLY A 238 8.92 24.98 -11.61
C GLY A 238 10.23 24.51 -11.00
N GLY A 239 10.75 23.41 -11.53
CA GLY A 239 12.16 23.05 -11.46
C GLY A 239 12.72 22.82 -10.06
N SER A 240 12.52 21.62 -9.52
CA SER A 240 13.62 20.80 -9.01
C SER A 240 13.06 19.41 -8.75
N ALA A 241 12.88 18.65 -9.83
CA ALA A 241 13.03 17.21 -9.71
C ALA A 241 14.38 17.02 -9.04
N THR A 242 14.38 16.49 -7.82
CA THR A 242 15.61 15.99 -7.22
C THR A 242 16.10 14.93 -8.21
N GLU A 243 17.05 15.31 -9.05
CA GLU A 243 17.74 14.38 -9.92
C GLU A 243 18.15 13.23 -9.00
N PRO A 244 17.85 11.95 -9.34
CA PRO A 244 18.63 10.89 -8.76
C PRO A 244 20.06 11.27 -9.10
N SER A 245 20.86 11.54 -8.06
CA SER A 245 22.28 11.75 -8.20
C SER A 245 22.77 10.68 -9.17
N ARG A 246 23.45 11.14 -10.21
CA ARG A 246 24.06 10.32 -11.25
C ARG A 246 25.14 9.48 -10.57
N GLY A 247 24.71 8.46 -9.84
CA GLY A 247 25.51 7.38 -9.35
C GLY A 247 25.94 6.62 -10.59
N ALA A 248 27.14 6.93 -11.04
CA ALA A 248 27.87 6.09 -11.96
C ALA A 248 27.78 4.64 -11.46
N ASP A 249 27.59 3.72 -12.41
CA ASP A 249 27.78 2.27 -12.26
C ASP A 249 26.75 1.51 -11.40
N SER A 250 25.46 1.57 -11.74
CA SER A 250 24.51 0.54 -11.32
C SER A 250 23.75 0.01 -12.53
N SER A 251 24.01 -1.25 -12.86
CA SER A 251 23.31 -2.05 -13.87
C SER A 251 21.87 -2.41 -13.45
N ASP A 252 21.32 -1.80 -12.41
CA ASP A 252 20.02 -2.20 -11.85
C ASP A 252 18.86 -1.71 -12.72
N VAL A 253 17.92 -2.61 -13.00
CA VAL A 253 16.64 -2.27 -13.64
C VAL A 253 15.67 -1.78 -12.59
N THR A 254 15.05 -0.63 -12.80
CA THR A 254 14.11 -0.06 -11.82
C THR A 254 12.67 -0.25 -12.29
N VAL A 255 11.82 -0.86 -11.47
CA VAL A 255 10.38 -0.93 -11.71
C VAL A 255 9.65 0.11 -10.86
N LYS A 256 8.78 0.92 -11.46
CA LYS A 256 8.02 1.98 -10.77
C LYS A 256 6.54 1.95 -11.10
N PHE A 257 5.68 1.89 -10.09
CA PHE A 257 4.24 2.13 -10.25
C PHE A 257 3.80 3.30 -9.39
N GLY A 258 2.85 4.10 -9.89
CA GLY A 258 2.34 5.26 -9.18
C GLY A 258 0.85 5.47 -9.39
N LEU A 259 0.24 6.25 -8.51
CA LEU A 259 -1.16 6.65 -8.67
C LEU A 259 -1.24 7.93 -9.53
N SER A 260 -2.06 7.90 -10.58
CA SER A 260 -2.40 9.10 -11.36
C SER A 260 -3.50 9.87 -10.64
N GLU A 261 -3.30 11.16 -10.41
CA GLU A 261 -4.33 12.01 -9.79
C GLU A 261 -5.38 12.43 -10.83
N TYR A 262 -6.66 12.33 -10.47
CA TYR A 262 -7.77 12.89 -11.24
C TYR A 262 -7.68 14.42 -11.19
N GLN A 263 -7.27 15.07 -12.27
CA GLN A 263 -7.37 16.53 -12.40
C GLN A 263 -8.84 16.89 -12.68
N ASN A 264 -9.51 17.49 -11.71
CA ASN A 264 -10.84 18.09 -11.91
C ASN A 264 -10.78 19.54 -12.45
N ASP A 265 -9.60 20.05 -12.78
CA ASP A 265 -9.44 21.42 -13.31
C ASP A 265 -9.44 21.44 -14.83
N CYS A 266 -10.60 21.13 -15.42
CA CYS A 266 -10.91 21.43 -16.82
C CYS A 266 -11.11 22.94 -16.98
N ASN A 267 -10.09 23.77 -16.72
CA ASN A 267 -10.10 25.20 -17.05
C ASN A 267 -8.68 25.79 -17.05
N SER A 268 -7.80 25.30 -17.92
CA SER A 268 -6.94 26.17 -18.72
C SER A 268 -6.08 25.35 -19.69
N SER A 269 -6.07 25.85 -20.92
CA SER A 269 -5.24 25.51 -22.06
C SER A 269 -3.88 24.83 -21.79
N ASN A 270 -3.64 23.73 -22.52
CA ASN A 270 -2.36 23.34 -23.13
C ASN A 270 -1.21 22.75 -22.29
N ASP A 271 -1.43 22.25 -21.07
CA ASP A 271 -0.35 21.57 -20.33
C ASP A 271 -0.76 20.22 -19.73
N CYS A 272 -1.32 19.34 -20.56
CA CYS A 272 -1.60 17.94 -20.18
C CYS A 272 -0.34 17.04 -20.15
N SER A 273 0.86 17.63 -20.26
CA SER A 273 2.14 16.93 -20.36
C SER A 273 3.05 17.04 -19.13
N GLN A 274 2.62 17.69 -18.05
CA GLN A 274 3.44 17.85 -16.85
C GLN A 274 3.01 16.92 -15.71
N LEU A 275 2.93 15.63 -15.99
CA LEU A 275 3.29 14.64 -14.97
C LEU A 275 4.81 14.75 -14.76
N PRO A 276 5.37 14.56 -13.56
CA PRO A 276 6.82 14.72 -13.28
C PRO A 276 7.73 13.67 -13.97
N TYR A 277 7.26 13.01 -15.03
CA TYR A 277 7.86 11.86 -15.68
C TYR A 277 8.17 12.12 -17.16
N THR A 278 8.78 13.26 -17.48
CA THR A 278 9.34 13.50 -18.82
C THR A 278 10.69 12.79 -19.08
N ASN A 279 11.21 12.03 -18.12
CA ASN A 279 12.54 11.38 -18.24
C ASN A 279 12.57 9.88 -17.87
N LEU A 280 11.53 9.10 -18.23
CA LEU A 280 11.63 7.63 -18.15
C LEU A 280 12.58 7.06 -19.22
N SER A 281 12.86 7.79 -20.30
CA SER A 281 13.73 7.34 -21.39
C SER A 281 15.23 7.34 -21.05
N ALA A 282 15.64 7.97 -19.94
CA ALA A 282 17.04 8.12 -19.53
C ALA A 282 17.49 7.13 -18.44
N LEU A 283 16.58 6.33 -17.90
CA LEU A 283 16.83 5.30 -16.89
C LEU A 283 16.34 3.96 -17.45
N ALA A 284 17.02 2.84 -17.17
CA ALA A 284 16.50 1.49 -17.43
C ALA A 284 15.29 1.22 -16.51
N ALA A 285 14.18 1.89 -16.78
CA ALA A 285 13.02 1.97 -15.93
C ALA A 285 11.78 1.41 -16.65
N PHE A 286 11.15 0.43 -16.03
CA PHE A 286 9.83 -0.09 -16.43
C PHE A 286 8.79 0.45 -15.45
N GLY A 287 7.63 0.88 -15.94
CA GLY A 287 6.64 1.44 -15.04
C GLY A 287 5.32 1.80 -15.69
N ALA A 288 4.37 2.13 -14.84
CA ALA A 288 3.01 2.50 -15.20
C ALA A 288 2.39 3.37 -14.10
N THR A 289 1.39 4.15 -14.46
CA THR A 289 0.55 4.89 -13.53
C THR A 289 -0.90 4.48 -13.71
N SER A 290 -1.67 4.42 -12.62
CA SER A 290 -3.10 4.10 -12.69
C SER A 290 -3.90 4.94 -11.69
N GLU A 291 -5.15 5.24 -12.00
CA GLU A 291 -6.04 5.95 -11.08
C GLU A 291 -6.52 5.03 -9.93
N GLY A 292 -6.60 3.72 -10.19
CA GLY A 292 -6.95 2.72 -9.17
C GLY A 292 -5.83 2.46 -8.15
N GLY A 293 -4.61 2.93 -8.42
CA GLY A 293 -3.45 2.78 -7.56
C GLY A 293 -2.59 1.58 -7.90
N PHE A 294 -1.86 1.10 -6.91
CA PHE A 294 -0.90 0.02 -7.08
C PHE A 294 -0.93 -0.96 -5.93
N VAL A 295 -0.44 -2.16 -6.20
CA VAL A 295 -0.28 -3.24 -5.23
C VAL A 295 1.20 -3.47 -5.00
N TYR A 296 1.59 -3.71 -3.75
CA TYR A 296 2.93 -4.12 -3.43
C TYR A 296 2.95 -5.10 -2.25
N ARG A 297 3.95 -5.99 -2.26
CA ARG A 297 4.27 -6.85 -1.14
C ARG A 297 5.74 -6.84 -0.86
N ARG A 298 6.10 -6.62 0.40
CA ARG A 298 7.46 -6.86 0.88
C ARG A 298 7.62 -8.35 1.14
N PRO A 299 8.71 -8.99 0.68
CA PRO A 299 8.97 -10.39 1.00
C PRO A 299 9.05 -10.52 2.52
N CYS A 300 8.39 -11.53 3.08
CA CYS A 300 8.52 -11.83 4.51
C CYS A 300 9.99 -12.13 4.78
N GLN A 301 10.66 -11.25 5.52
CA GLN A 301 11.91 -11.65 6.14
C GLN A 301 11.59 -12.76 7.15
N PRO A 302 12.36 -13.86 7.19
CA PRO A 302 12.20 -14.89 8.20
C PRO A 302 12.66 -14.32 9.55
N SER A 303 11.85 -13.45 10.15
CA SER A 303 12.05 -13.00 11.52
C SER A 303 11.67 -14.14 12.45
N SER A 304 12.52 -14.37 13.45
CA SER A 304 12.55 -15.44 14.45
C SER A 304 11.36 -15.46 15.43
N SER A 305 10.12 -15.41 14.96
CA SER A 305 8.97 -15.83 15.78
C SER A 305 8.91 -17.35 15.77
N ALA A 306 9.52 -17.97 16.78
CA ALA A 306 9.54 -19.42 17.01
C ALA A 306 8.15 -20.04 17.29
N ASP A 307 7.10 -19.23 17.38
CA ASP A 307 5.72 -19.70 17.46
C ASP A 307 5.11 -19.72 16.06
N GLY A 308 4.88 -20.93 15.53
CA GLY A 308 4.21 -21.21 14.26
C GLY A 308 2.74 -20.76 14.17
N THR A 309 2.39 -19.66 14.83
CA THR A 309 1.13 -18.95 14.63
C THR A 309 1.16 -18.28 13.26
N PRO A 310 0.18 -18.56 12.37
CA PRO A 310 0.11 -17.91 11.07
C PRO A 310 0.10 -16.39 11.25
N ALA A 311 0.86 -15.69 10.40
CA ALA A 311 0.99 -14.24 10.42
C ALA A 311 -0.37 -13.60 10.67
N SER A 312 -0.49 -12.89 11.80
CA SER A 312 -1.72 -12.20 12.19
C SER A 312 -2.18 -11.32 11.02
N ASN A 313 -3.48 -11.37 10.66
CA ASN A 313 -4.10 -10.61 9.57
C ASN A 313 -4.03 -9.09 9.86
N THR A 314 -2.84 -8.54 9.77
CA THR A 314 -2.49 -7.19 10.17
C THR A 314 -2.11 -6.38 8.94
N VAL A 315 -2.25 -5.06 9.02
CA VAL A 315 -1.90 -4.12 7.94
C VAL A 315 -0.45 -4.24 7.42
N PHE A 316 0.45 -4.90 8.16
CA PHE A 316 1.86 -5.12 7.78
C PHE A 316 2.14 -6.50 7.18
N SER A 317 1.14 -7.38 7.16
CA SER A 317 1.25 -8.73 6.60
C SER A 317 0.76 -8.75 5.15
N GLY A 318 1.41 -9.56 4.30
CA GLY A 318 0.98 -9.81 2.92
C GLY A 318 1.05 -8.61 1.97
N SER A 319 0.30 -8.72 0.88
CA SER A 319 0.13 -7.73 -0.16
C SER A 319 -0.75 -6.57 0.34
N THR A 320 -0.34 -5.36 -0.02
CA THR A 320 -1.00 -4.10 0.34
C THR A 320 -1.35 -3.34 -0.92
N GLU A 321 -2.58 -2.88 -0.99
CA GLU A 321 -3.07 -1.97 -2.03
C GLU A 321 -2.87 -0.53 -1.54
N CYS A 322 -2.42 0.35 -2.43
CA CYS A 322 -2.23 1.76 -2.14
C CYS A 322 -2.97 2.61 -3.17
N ALA A 323 -4.01 3.30 -2.71
CA ALA A 323 -4.80 4.26 -3.48
C ALA A 323 -4.53 5.72 -3.04
N VAL A 324 -3.38 5.97 -2.40
CA VAL A 324 -3.04 7.28 -1.85
C VAL A 324 -2.46 8.20 -2.94
N PRO A 325 -3.04 9.40 -3.18
CA PRO A 325 -2.53 10.38 -4.14
C PRO A 325 -1.05 10.73 -3.98
N GLY A 326 -0.36 10.91 -5.11
CA GLY A 326 1.07 11.21 -5.15
C GLY A 326 1.98 10.08 -4.65
N SER A 327 1.45 8.87 -4.42
CA SER A 327 2.24 7.74 -3.94
C SER A 327 2.88 6.97 -5.09
N VAL A 328 4.09 6.50 -4.86
CA VAL A 328 4.89 5.76 -5.84
C VAL A 328 5.56 4.58 -5.14
N VAL A 329 5.49 3.40 -5.75
CA VAL A 329 6.30 2.25 -5.38
C VAL A 329 7.46 2.09 -6.35
N THR A 330 8.65 1.86 -5.82
CA THR A 330 9.87 1.60 -6.58
C THR A 330 10.50 0.28 -6.12
N LEU A 331 10.81 -0.59 -7.09
CA LEU A 331 11.56 -1.82 -6.89
C LEU A 331 12.84 -1.77 -7.74
N LYS A 332 13.99 -2.11 -7.15
CA LYS A 332 15.26 -2.21 -7.88
C LYS A 332 15.65 -3.67 -8.04
N LEU A 333 15.76 -4.11 -9.29
CA LEU A 333 16.20 -5.45 -9.67
C LEU A 333 17.70 -5.41 -9.92
N ARG A 334 18.45 -6.33 -9.29
CA ARG A 334 19.88 -6.47 -9.60
C ARG A 334 20.02 -7.14 -10.96
N GLN A 335 20.80 -6.57 -11.87
CA GLN A 335 21.22 -7.34 -13.03
C GLN A 335 22.18 -8.44 -12.57
N PRO A 336 22.04 -9.68 -13.07
CA PRO A 336 23.06 -10.68 -12.86
C PRO A 336 24.37 -10.15 -13.46
N ALA A 337 25.45 -10.22 -12.70
CA ALA A 337 26.77 -9.95 -13.23
C ALA A 337 27.02 -10.93 -14.38
N ILE A 338 27.06 -10.44 -15.62
CA ILE A 338 27.55 -11.21 -16.75
C ILE A 338 29.06 -11.33 -16.50
N ILE A 339 29.50 -12.50 -16.00
CA ILE A 339 30.92 -12.86 -15.85
C ILE A 339 31.43 -13.36 -17.20
#